data_AF-H3ZL68-F1
#
_entry.id   AF-H3ZL68-F1
#
_cell.length_a   1.000
_cell.length_b   1.000
_cell.length_c   1.000
_cell.angle_alpha   90.00
_cell.angle_beta   90.00
_cell.angle_gamma   90.00
#
_symmetry.space_group_name_H-M   'P 1'
#
loop_
_entity.id
_entity.type
_entity.pdbx_description
1 polymer ?
#
loop_
_entity_poly.entity_id
_entity_poly.type
_entity_poly.pdbx_seq_one_letter_code
_entity_poly.pdbx_strand_id
1 'polypeptide(L)'
;MRIGEKVAGGVLYALGLILAILRPPMDRAACTVLPGGEVCEAINPFFLTLEVGLVMAGSLFVALGYPFKNARQLNGWLGVASGLGIAFVGGYAGLKGIVIFGAALATLGIILYKLGGLK
;
A
#
# COMPACT_ATOMS: atom_id res chain seq x y z
N MET A 1 -13.78 -17.35 -11.81
CA MET A 1 -13.78 -16.06 -11.08
C MET A 1 -13.71 -14.92 -12.08
N ARG A 2 -14.53 -13.91 -11.86
CA ARG A 2 -15.04 -13.01 -12.92
C ARG A 2 -14.04 -11.89 -13.17
N ILE A 3 -13.86 -11.52 -14.43
CA ILE A 3 -13.02 -10.39 -14.89
C ILE A 3 -13.24 -9.12 -14.04
N GLY A 4 -14.47 -8.93 -13.52
CA GLY A 4 -14.82 -7.84 -12.60
C GLY A 4 -13.98 -7.76 -11.32
N GLU A 5 -13.53 -8.87 -10.73
CA GLU A 5 -12.76 -8.85 -9.47
C GLU A 5 -11.34 -8.30 -9.69
N LYS A 6 -10.69 -8.67 -10.80
CA LYS A 6 -9.39 -8.10 -11.19
C LYS A 6 -9.48 -6.61 -11.46
N VAL A 7 -10.51 -6.20 -12.20
CA VAL A 7 -10.72 -4.80 -12.57
C VAL A 7 -11.03 -3.97 -11.32
N ALA A 8 -11.91 -4.47 -10.44
CA ALA A 8 -12.19 -3.82 -9.16
C ALA A 8 -10.93 -3.69 -8.29
N GLY A 9 -10.12 -4.74 -8.20
CA GLY A 9 -8.85 -4.70 -7.46
C GLY A 9 -7.87 -3.67 -8.02
N GLY A 10 -7.70 -3.63 -9.34
CA GLY A 10 -6.84 -2.65 -10.00
C GLY A 10 -7.31 -1.22 -9.78
N VAL A 11 -8.62 -0.97 -9.86
CA VAL A 11 -9.22 0.34 -9.58
C VAL A 11 -8.98 0.74 -8.12
N LEU A 12 -9.19 -0.16 -7.15
CA LEU A 12 -8.94 0.12 -5.73
C LEU A 12 -7.46 0.46 -5.47
N TYR A 13 -6.55 -0.30 -6.07
CA TYR A 13 -5.12 -0.06 -5.96
C TYR A 13 -4.73 1.32 -6.53
N ALA A 14 -5.20 1.63 -7.74
CA ALA A 14 -4.96 2.91 -8.38
C ALA A 14 -5.57 4.07 -7.58
N LEU A 15 -6.77 3.89 -7.03
CA LEU A 15 -7.43 4.91 -6.21
C LEU A 15 -6.64 5.21 -4.94
N GLY A 16 -6.09 4.19 -4.27
CA GLY A 16 -5.19 4.38 -3.12
C GLY A 16 -3.95 5.22 -3.47
N LEU A 17 -3.33 4.96 -4.62
CA LEU A 17 -2.19 5.75 -5.10
C LEU A 17 -2.57 7.17 -5.53
N ILE A 18 -3.70 7.33 -6.23
CA ILE A 18 -4.19 8.63 -6.72
C ILE A 18 -4.53 9.53 -5.53
N LEU A 19 -5.18 8.99 -4.49
CA LEU A 19 -5.43 9.71 -3.24
C LEU A 19 -4.11 10.13 -2.58
N ALA A 20 -3.11 9.24 -2.60
CA ALA A 20 -1.80 9.53 -2.05
C ALA A 20 -1.11 10.72 -2.74
N ILE A 21 -1.26 10.84 -4.06
CA ILE A 21 -0.70 11.90 -4.90
C ILE A 21 -1.48 13.21 -4.77
N LEU A 22 -2.81 13.15 -4.87
CA LEU A 22 -3.70 14.32 -4.88
C LEU A 22 -3.75 15.04 -3.54
N ARG A 23 -3.49 14.34 -2.43
CA ARG A 23 -3.38 14.97 -1.10
C ARG A 23 -1.92 15.12 -0.71
N PRO A 24 -1.31 16.29 -0.96
CA PRO A 24 0.00 16.59 -0.43
C PRO A 24 -0.03 16.58 1.11
N PRO A 25 1.14 16.39 1.77
CA PRO A 25 1.24 16.29 3.22
C PRO A 25 0.67 17.50 3.98
N MET A 26 0.62 18.68 3.34
CA MET A 26 0.06 19.91 3.92
C MET A 26 -1.45 19.81 4.19
N ASP A 27 -2.21 19.12 3.31
CA ASP A 27 -3.66 18.90 3.49
C ASP A 27 -3.96 17.75 4.47
N ARG A 28 -2.92 17.04 4.93
CA ARG A 28 -3.01 15.97 5.93
C ARG A 28 -2.69 16.46 7.34
N ALA A 29 -2.49 17.77 7.54
CA ALA A 29 -2.21 18.32 8.86
C ALA A 29 -3.41 18.15 9.80
N ALA A 30 -3.23 17.42 10.90
CA ALA A 30 -4.17 17.40 12.01
C ALA A 30 -3.58 18.28 13.12
N CYS A 31 -4.22 19.41 13.41
CA CYS A 31 -3.84 20.26 14.53
C CYS A 31 -4.40 19.65 15.81
N THR A 32 -3.49 19.17 16.65
CA THR A 32 -3.82 18.63 17.98
C THR A 32 -3.45 19.67 19.02
N VAL A 33 -4.39 19.97 19.92
CA VAL A 33 -4.17 20.91 21.02
C VAL A 33 -3.49 20.12 22.14
N LEU A 34 -2.19 20.30 22.31
CA LEU A 34 -1.45 19.79 23.46
C LEU A 34 -1.38 20.86 24.56
N PRO A 35 -1.21 20.49 25.84
CA PRO A 35 -1.09 21.44 26.94
C PRO A 35 0.11 22.41 26.84
N GLY A 36 0.98 22.26 25.83
CA GLY A 36 2.10 23.16 25.51
C GLY A 36 1.92 24.00 24.24
N GLY A 37 0.77 23.96 23.57
CA GLY A 37 0.49 24.70 22.32
C GLY A 37 -0.15 23.84 21.22
N GLU A 38 -0.64 24.49 20.16
CA GLU A 38 -1.15 23.79 18.98
C GLU A 38 0.02 23.19 18.19
N VAL A 39 0.07 21.85 18.12
CA VAL A 39 1.01 21.15 17.26
C VAL A 39 0.21 20.58 16.10
N CYS A 40 0.42 21.15 14.91
CA CYS A 40 -0.09 20.55 13.68
C CYS A 40 0.84 19.41 13.28
N GLU A 41 0.42 18.18 13.57
CA GLU A 41 1.07 17.00 13.03
C GLU A 41 0.74 16.94 11.54
N ALA A 42 1.77 16.85 10.69
CA ALA A 42 1.62 16.87 9.23
C ALA A 42 0.86 15.67 8.63
N ILE A 43 0.38 14.71 9.44
CA ILE A 43 -0.28 13.49 8.97
C ILE A 43 -1.52 13.15 9.79
N ASN A 44 -2.64 13.00 9.09
CA ASN A 44 -3.86 12.42 9.61
C ASN A 44 -3.81 10.88 9.47
N PRO A 45 -3.73 10.13 10.58
CA PRO A 45 -3.58 8.67 10.56
C PRO A 45 -4.76 7.95 9.91
N PHE A 46 -5.96 8.54 9.94
CA PHE A 46 -7.13 7.97 9.28
C PHE A 46 -6.93 7.86 7.76
N PHE A 47 -6.48 8.93 7.11
CA PHE A 47 -6.27 8.93 5.67
C PHE A 47 -5.11 8.04 5.25
N LEU A 48 -4.02 8.03 6.02
CA LEU A 48 -2.90 7.14 5.80
C LEU A 48 -3.34 5.66 5.85
N THR A 49 -4.15 5.30 6.84
CA THR A 49 -4.69 3.93 6.99
C THR A 49 -5.62 3.58 5.85
N LEU A 50 -6.44 4.53 5.38
CA LEU A 50 -7.36 4.34 4.26
C LEU A 50 -6.61 4.10 2.94
N GLU A 51 -5.57 4.89 2.65
CA GLU A 51 -4.74 4.73 1.44
C GLU A 51 -4.02 3.38 1.43
N VAL A 52 -3.36 3.04 2.55
CA VAL A 52 -2.70 1.74 2.72
C VAL A 52 -3.70 0.58 2.64
N GLY A 53 -4.88 0.74 3.24
CA GLY A 53 -5.96 -0.25 3.20
C GLY A 53 -6.47 -0.50 1.78
N LEU A 54 -6.66 0.57 0.99
CA LEU A 54 -7.04 0.44 -0.43
C LEU A 54 -5.95 -0.25 -1.26
N VAL A 55 -4.68 0.09 -1.03
CA VAL A 55 -3.54 -0.57 -1.69
C VAL A 55 -3.53 -2.07 -1.36
N MET A 56 -3.69 -2.43 -0.08
CA MET A 56 -3.72 -3.84 0.33
C MET A 56 -4.94 -4.58 -0.25
N ALA A 57 -6.14 -4.03 -0.11
CA ALA A 57 -7.36 -4.64 -0.63
C ALA A 57 -7.30 -4.78 -2.17
N GLY A 58 -6.85 -3.74 -2.86
CA GLY A 58 -6.67 -3.75 -4.31
C GLY A 58 -5.67 -4.84 -4.75
N SER A 59 -4.52 -4.93 -4.06
CA SER A 59 -3.53 -5.98 -4.35
C SER A 59 -4.09 -7.40 -4.14
N LEU A 60 -4.93 -7.59 -3.11
CA LEU A 60 -5.59 -8.87 -2.82
C LEU A 60 -6.58 -9.26 -3.91
N PHE A 61 -7.47 -8.33 -4.31
CA PHE A 61 -8.45 -8.59 -5.37
C PHE A 61 -7.79 -8.88 -6.72
N VAL A 62 -6.71 -8.18 -7.06
CA VAL A 62 -5.92 -8.48 -8.27
C VAL A 62 -5.31 -9.88 -8.17
N ALA A 63 -4.75 -10.23 -7.02
CA ALA A 63 -4.11 -11.52 -6.80
C ALA A 63 -5.11 -12.69 -6.90
N LEU A 64 -6.30 -12.56 -6.32
CA LEU A 64 -7.35 -13.58 -6.38
C LEU A 64 -7.81 -13.89 -7.81
N GLY A 65 -7.71 -12.93 -8.72
CA GLY A 65 -8.03 -13.17 -10.13
C GLY A 65 -6.94 -13.93 -10.89
N TYR A 66 -5.68 -13.91 -10.43
CA TYR A 66 -4.56 -14.45 -11.18
C TYR A 66 -4.33 -15.94 -10.84
N PRO A 67 -4.17 -16.84 -11.85
CA PRO A 67 -3.89 -18.25 -11.58
C PRO A 67 -2.41 -18.42 -11.18
N PHE A 68 -2.11 -18.17 -9.91
CA PHE A 68 -0.77 -18.46 -9.36
C PHE A 68 -0.56 -19.96 -9.24
N LYS A 69 0.67 -20.41 -9.51
CA LYS A 69 1.02 -21.85 -9.45
C LYS A 69 0.96 -22.39 -8.02
N ASN A 70 1.36 -21.58 -7.04
CA ASN A 70 1.51 -21.96 -5.64
C ASN A 70 1.17 -20.81 -4.69
N ALA A 71 0.75 -21.12 -3.47
CA ALA A 71 0.47 -20.14 -2.41
C ALA A 71 1.68 -19.24 -2.10
N ARG A 72 2.91 -19.77 -2.20
CA ARG A 72 4.15 -19.00 -2.02
C ARG A 72 4.32 -17.92 -3.10
N GLN A 73 3.92 -18.20 -4.35
CA GLN A 73 3.98 -17.23 -5.44
C GLN A 73 2.90 -16.16 -5.27
N LEU A 74 1.69 -16.53 -4.82
CA LEU A 74 0.62 -15.59 -4.46
C LEU A 74 1.06 -14.65 -3.32
N ASN A 75 1.63 -15.20 -2.24
CA ASN A 75 2.10 -14.40 -1.11
C ASN A 75 3.28 -13.50 -1.48
N GLY A 76 4.18 -13.98 -2.35
CA GLY A 76 5.26 -13.18 -2.90
C GLY A 76 4.71 -11.99 -3.70
N TRP A 77 3.75 -12.23 -4.60
CA TRP A 77 3.11 -11.17 -5.38
C TRP A 77 2.41 -10.14 -4.48
N LEU A 78 1.66 -10.59 -3.47
CA LEU A 78 1.02 -9.70 -2.49
C LEU A 78 2.05 -8.83 -1.78
N GLY A 79 3.17 -9.42 -1.33
CA GLY A 79 4.26 -8.67 -0.70
C GLY A 79 4.86 -7.60 -1.61
N VAL A 80 5.08 -7.93 -2.90
CA VAL A 80 5.58 -6.96 -3.88
C VAL A 80 4.58 -5.83 -4.12
N ALA A 81 3.34 -6.17 -4.47
CA ALA A 81 2.33 -5.19 -4.85
C ALA A 81 1.93 -4.28 -3.69
N SER A 82 1.68 -4.85 -2.51
CA SER A 82 1.36 -4.05 -1.31
C SER A 82 2.58 -3.28 -0.81
N GLY A 83 3.78 -3.87 -0.81
CA GLY A 83 5.00 -3.21 -0.38
C GLY A 83 5.37 -1.99 -1.23
N LEU A 84 5.30 -2.12 -2.56
CA LEU A 84 5.48 -0.99 -3.47
C LEU A 84 4.46 0.11 -3.25
N GLY A 85 3.18 -0.26 -3.10
CA GLY A 85 2.12 0.72 -2.88
C GLY A 85 2.27 1.46 -1.55
N ILE A 86 2.62 0.76 -0.47
CA ILE A 86 2.89 1.35 0.84
C ILE A 86 4.11 2.27 0.79
N ALA A 87 5.18 1.87 0.09
CA ALA A 87 6.36 2.71 -0.08
C ALA A 87 6.03 4.00 -0.84
N PHE A 88 5.17 3.90 -1.86
CA PHE A 88 4.71 5.06 -2.62
C PHE A 88 3.87 6.02 -1.77
N VAL A 89 2.88 5.50 -1.04
CA VAL A 89 2.06 6.27 -0.08
C VAL A 89 2.96 6.95 0.96
N GLY A 90 3.88 6.22 1.56
CA GLY A 90 4.83 6.75 2.54
C GLY A 90 5.72 7.85 1.97
N GLY A 91 6.13 7.72 0.69
CA GLY A 91 6.96 8.70 0.00
C GLY A 91 6.24 10.03 -0.20
N TYR A 92 4.99 9.98 -0.67
CA TYR A 92 4.14 11.17 -0.82
C TYR A 92 3.73 11.78 0.53
N ALA A 93 3.65 10.99 1.59
CA ALA A 93 3.43 11.48 2.95
C ALA A 93 4.69 12.04 3.62
N GLY A 94 5.87 11.96 2.99
CA GLY A 94 7.15 12.38 3.60
C GLY A 94 7.63 11.47 4.73
N LEU A 95 7.02 10.29 4.90
CA LEU A 95 7.26 9.36 6.00
C LEU A 95 8.32 8.32 5.63
N LYS A 96 9.59 8.67 5.86
CA LYS A 96 10.74 7.77 5.57
C LYS A 96 10.59 6.38 6.18
N GLY A 97 10.02 6.27 7.39
CA GLY A 97 9.79 4.96 8.03
C GLY A 97 8.87 4.04 7.23
N ILE A 98 7.77 4.59 6.69
CA ILE A 98 6.81 3.83 5.88
C ILE A 98 7.40 3.46 4.53
N VAL A 99 8.20 4.36 3.94
CA VAL A 99 8.94 4.07 2.69
C VAL A 99 9.86 2.86 2.86
N ILE A 100 10.68 2.86 3.92
CA ILE A 100 11.62 1.76 4.20
C ILE A 100 10.86 0.47 4.48
N PHE A 101 9.79 0.54 5.27
CA PHE A 101 8.94 -0.62 5.55
C PHE A 101 8.33 -1.21 4.27
N GLY A 102 7.75 -0.38 3.41
CA GLY A 102 7.19 -0.82 2.13
C GLY A 102 8.25 -1.43 1.21
N ALA A 103 9.43 -0.82 1.13
CA ALA A 103 10.56 -1.35 0.34
C ALA A 103 11.06 -2.70 0.88
N ALA A 104 11.14 -2.87 2.21
CA ALA A 104 11.49 -4.14 2.84
C ALA A 104 10.43 -5.22 2.56
N LEU A 105 9.14 -4.86 2.63
CA LEU A 105 8.05 -5.77 2.31
C LEU A 105 8.09 -6.21 0.84
N ALA A 106 8.36 -5.27 -0.07
CA ALA A 106 8.49 -5.54 -1.49
C ALA A 106 9.67 -6.46 -1.81
N THR A 107 10.84 -6.23 -1.19
CA THR A 107 12.02 -7.08 -1.39
C THR A 107 11.81 -8.50 -0.86
N LEU A 108 11.21 -8.65 0.33
CA LEU A 108 10.80 -9.96 0.83
C LEU A 108 9.78 -10.64 -0.10
N GLY A 109 8.84 -9.88 -0.64
CA GLY A 109 7.89 -10.33 -1.65
C GLY A 109 8.57 -10.89 -2.90
N ILE A 110 9.58 -10.18 -3.43
CA ILE A 110 10.34 -10.63 -4.62
C ILE A 110 11.04 -11.95 -4.33
N ILE A 111 11.68 -12.09 -3.16
CA ILE A 111 12.38 -13.32 -2.75
C ILE A 111 11.38 -14.49 -2.70
N LEU A 112 10.24 -14.29 -2.03
CA LEU A 112 9.19 -15.31 -1.92
C LEU A 112 8.56 -15.67 -3.28
N TYR A 113 8.34 -14.67 -4.14
CA TYR A 113 7.80 -14.87 -5.49
C TYR A 113 8.72 -15.75 -6.32
N LYS A 114 10.03 -15.44 -6.30
CA LYS A 114 11.06 -16.20 -7.02
C LYS A 114 11.20 -17.64 -6.50
N LEU A 115 11.20 -17.81 -5.18
CA LEU A 115 11.20 -19.14 -4.54
C LEU A 115 9.95 -19.96 -4.84
N GLY A 116 8.79 -19.30 -5.04
CA GLY A 116 7.53 -19.96 -5.38
C GLY A 116 7.44 -20.44 -6.84
N GLY A 117 8.23 -19.84 -7.74
CA GLY A 117 8.29 -20.20 -9.17
C GLY A 117 9.38 -21.21 -9.54
N LEU A 118 10.29 -21.53 -8.61
CA LEU A 118 11.38 -22.52 -8.76
C LEU A 118 10.93 -23.96 -8.49
N LYS A 119 9.63 -24.19 -8.25
CA LYS A 119 9.03 -25.49 -7.93
C LYS A 119 7.99 -25.84 -8.98
#